data_AF-T1BJE1-F1
#
_entry.id   AF-T1BJE1-F1
#
_cell.length_a   1.000
_cell.length_b   1.000
_cell.length_c   1.000
_cell.angle_alpha   90.00
_cell.angle_beta   90.00
_cell.angle_gamma   90.00
#
_symmetry.space_group_name_H-M   'P 1'
#
loop_
_entity.id
_entity.type
_entity.pdbx_description
1 polymer ?
#
loop_
_entity_poly.entity_id
_entity_poly.type
_entity_poly.pdbx_seq_one_letter_code
_entity_poly.pdbx_strand_id
1 'polypeptide(L)'
;RADKIEVLFAEQWTPLDALTLRYLKRLHPAIGTTLPHQADVPVFTHSIWKLNAEVREVVGLPVRKLRMTAIANIIRSGVTDRGAISRITGAYPNTVAYIEKAFAWDLQMTVDPEIVKSRNEVIRGERTE
;
A
#
# COMPACT_ATOMS: atom_id res chain seq x y z
N ARG A 1 14.01 -17.34 -16.68
CA ARG A 1 12.65 -17.22 -16.10
C ARG A 1 12.84 -16.64 -14.70
N ALA A 2 12.26 -15.49 -14.36
CA ALA A 2 12.40 -14.95 -13.01
C ALA A 2 11.57 -15.83 -12.07
N ASP A 3 12.22 -16.51 -11.14
CA ASP A 3 11.53 -17.26 -10.09
C ASP A 3 10.61 -16.30 -9.35
N LYS A 4 9.30 -16.52 -9.46
CA LYS A 4 8.30 -15.76 -8.70
C LYS A 4 8.43 -16.21 -7.25
N ILE A 5 9.16 -15.44 -6.47
CA ILE A 5 9.27 -15.65 -5.03
C ILE A 5 8.09 -14.93 -4.39
N GLU A 6 7.26 -15.71 -3.71
CA GLU A 6 6.11 -15.23 -2.95
C GLU A 6 6.43 -15.32 -1.46
N VAL A 7 5.91 -14.37 -0.68
CA VAL A 7 6.06 -14.36 0.78
C VAL A 7 4.68 -14.40 1.41
N LEU A 8 4.52 -15.22 2.45
CA LEU A 8 3.30 -15.23 3.24
C LEU A 8 3.27 -13.98 4.13
N PHE A 9 2.33 -13.08 3.84
CA PHE A 9 2.10 -11.87 4.61
C PHE A 9 0.64 -11.85 5.08
N ALA A 10 0.40 -11.79 6.39
CA ALA A 10 -0.94 -11.76 6.98
C ALA A 10 -1.88 -12.83 6.37
N GLU A 11 -1.41 -14.08 6.30
CA GLU A 11 -2.14 -15.24 5.75
C GLU A 11 -2.36 -15.22 4.23
N GLN A 12 -1.77 -14.26 3.50
CA GLN A 12 -1.84 -14.16 2.05
C GLN A 12 -0.47 -14.28 1.39
N TRP A 13 -0.34 -15.19 0.42
CA TRP A 13 0.84 -15.26 -0.44
C TRP A 13 0.89 -14.02 -1.33
N THR A 14 1.94 -13.22 -1.15
CA THR A 14 2.13 -11.95 -1.84
C THR A 14 3.36 -12.05 -2.73
N PRO A 15 3.23 -11.79 -4.05
CA PRO A 15 4.38 -11.79 -4.94
C PRO A 15 5.28 -10.60 -4.63
N LEU A 16 6.59 -10.84 -4.58
CA LEU A 16 7.58 -9.77 -4.46
C LEU A 16 7.90 -9.19 -5.83
N ASP A 17 7.97 -7.87 -5.91
CA ASP A 17 8.52 -7.20 -7.10
C ASP A 17 10.03 -7.43 -7.20
N ALA A 18 10.57 -7.27 -8.41
CA ALA A 18 11.97 -7.57 -8.70
C ALA A 18 12.96 -6.73 -7.89
N LEU A 19 12.61 -5.49 -7.53
CA LEU A 19 13.48 -4.60 -6.78
C LEU A 19 13.52 -5.00 -5.31
N THR A 20 12.36 -5.25 -4.71
CA THR A 20 12.26 -5.79 -3.34
C THR A 20 12.96 -7.13 -3.22
N LEU A 21 12.80 -8.02 -4.21
CA LEU A 21 13.49 -9.31 -4.22
C LEU A 21 15.01 -9.16 -4.30
N ARG A 22 15.54 -8.27 -5.16
CA ARG A 22 16.98 -7.99 -5.23
C ARG A 22 17.52 -7.47 -3.90
N TYR A 23 16.78 -6.56 -3.27
CA TYR A 23 17.16 -6.02 -1.97
C TYR A 23 17.20 -7.11 -0.89
N LEU A 24 16.18 -7.97 -0.85
CA LEU A 24 16.10 -9.10 0.08
C LEU A 24 17.23 -10.11 -0.16
N LYS A 25 17.54 -10.46 -1.41
CA LYS A 25 18.69 -11.33 -1.73
C LYS A 25 20.04 -10.73 -1.33
N ARG A 26 20.17 -9.40 -1.35
CA ARG A 26 21.39 -8.73 -0.85
C ARG A 26 21.53 -8.86 0.67
N LEU A 27 20.42 -8.72 1.40
CA LEU A 27 20.42 -8.87 2.85
C LEU A 27 20.55 -10.33 3.30
N HIS A 28 19.94 -11.24 2.52
CA HIS A 28 19.88 -12.66 2.80
C HIS A 28 20.16 -13.44 1.51
N PRO A 29 21.46 -13.69 1.18
CA PRO A 29 21.86 -14.39 -0.05
C PRO A 29 21.27 -15.79 -0.19
N ALA A 30 20.87 -16.39 0.95
CA ALA A 30 20.24 -17.70 1.01
C ALA A 30 18.79 -17.73 0.46
N ILE A 31 18.17 -16.57 0.20
CA ILE A 31 16.81 -16.52 -0.37
C ILE A 31 16.84 -17.06 -1.81
N GLY A 32 16.21 -18.22 -2.01
CA GLY A 32 16.11 -18.91 -3.29
C GLY A 32 17.23 -19.91 -3.58
N THR A 33 18.19 -20.10 -2.67
CA THR A 33 19.17 -21.19 -2.75
C THR A 33 18.62 -22.40 -1.99
N THR A 34 17.99 -23.33 -2.72
CA THR A 34 17.69 -24.72 -2.32
C THR A 34 17.73 -25.02 -0.81
N LEU A 35 16.60 -24.82 -0.14
CA LEU A 35 16.20 -25.65 1.00
C LEU A 35 14.78 -26.18 0.71
N PRO A 36 14.53 -27.49 0.89
CA PRO A 36 13.24 -28.08 0.61
C PRO A 36 12.26 -27.58 1.67
N HIS A 37 11.13 -27.01 1.24
CA HIS A 37 9.90 -26.92 2.02
C HIS A 37 10.03 -26.52 3.51
N GLN A 38 10.90 -25.58 3.88
CA GLN A 38 10.78 -24.93 5.19
C GLN A 38 9.84 -23.72 5.02
N ALA A 39 8.55 -24.01 4.97
CA ALA A 39 7.57 -23.03 5.42
C ALA A 39 7.96 -22.60 6.84
N ASP A 40 7.81 -21.31 7.15
CA ASP A 40 7.98 -20.72 8.49
C ASP A 40 9.39 -20.26 8.92
N VAL A 41 10.37 -20.18 8.01
CA VAL A 41 11.60 -19.43 8.34
C VAL A 41 11.30 -17.93 8.31
N PRO A 42 11.48 -17.18 9.41
CA PRO A 42 11.28 -15.75 9.40
C PRO A 42 12.28 -15.10 8.45
N VAL A 43 11.75 -14.48 7.39
CA VAL A 43 12.54 -13.77 6.36
C VAL A 43 13.42 -12.68 6.99
N PHE A 44 12.96 -12.12 8.10
CA PHE A 44 13.71 -11.12 8.86
C PHE A 44 14.12 -11.70 10.22
N THR A 45 15.42 -11.76 10.47
CA THR A 45 16.00 -12.15 11.76
C THR A 45 16.11 -10.98 12.75
N HIS A 46 15.79 -9.77 12.29
CA HIS A 46 15.90 -8.54 13.07
C HIS A 46 14.56 -8.14 13.70
N SER A 47 14.61 -7.48 14.85
CA SER A 47 13.41 -6.94 15.49
C SER A 47 12.73 -5.91 14.60
N ILE A 48 11.40 -5.79 14.73
CA ILE A 48 10.60 -4.79 14.00
C ILE A 48 11.12 -3.36 14.19
N TRP A 49 11.69 -3.07 15.35
CA TRP A 49 12.31 -1.78 15.66
C TRP A 49 13.55 -1.51 14.81
N LYS A 50 14.43 -2.49 14.67
CA LYS A 50 15.63 -2.38 13.85
C LYS A 50 15.27 -2.24 12.37
N LEU A 51 14.32 -3.04 11.89
CA LEU A 51 13.83 -2.93 10.50
C LEU A 51 13.22 -1.55 10.23
N ASN A 52 12.41 -1.03 11.15
CA ASN A 52 11.85 0.31 11.02
C ASN A 52 12.92 1.42 10.98
N ALA A 53 14.00 1.26 11.76
CA ALA A 53 15.13 2.18 11.76
C ALA A 53 15.89 2.15 10.43
N GLU A 54 16.22 0.97 9.93
CA GLU A 54 16.92 0.79 8.64
C GLU A 54 16.09 1.30 7.46
N VAL A 55 14.79 1.00 7.42
CA VAL A 55 13.90 1.53 6.37
C VAL A 55 13.83 3.05 6.44
N ARG A 56 13.78 3.64 7.65
CA ARG A 56 13.80 5.09 7.82
C ARG A 56 15.12 5.70 7.37
N GLU A 57 16.25 5.04 7.62
CA GLU A 57 17.56 5.49 7.18
C GLU A 57 17.68 5.50 5.65
N VAL A 58 17.19 4.45 4.99
CA VAL A 58 17.25 4.32 3.53
C VAL A 58 16.27 5.25 2.82
N VAL A 59 15.03 5.36 3.31
CA VAL A 59 13.94 6.08 2.62
C VAL A 59 13.74 7.51 3.14
N GLY A 60 14.33 7.85 4.29
CA GLY A 60 14.16 9.14 4.95
C GLY A 60 12.76 9.38 5.55
N LEU A 61 11.87 8.38 5.52
CA LEU A 61 10.48 8.49 5.96
C LEU A 61 10.13 7.44 7.03
N PRO A 62 9.25 7.76 7.99
CA PRO A 62 8.71 6.78 8.92
C PRO A 62 7.93 5.68 8.16
N VAL A 63 8.12 4.42 8.54
CA VAL A 63 7.45 3.25 7.93
C VAL A 63 5.92 3.39 7.91
N ARG A 64 5.33 4.01 8.94
CA ARG A 64 3.89 4.32 8.98
C ARG A 64 3.45 5.17 7.77
N LYS A 65 4.23 6.19 7.40
CA LYS A 65 3.92 7.03 6.23
C LYS A 65 4.01 6.22 4.95
N LEU A 66 5.05 5.38 4.79
CA LEU A 66 5.21 4.50 3.64
C LEU A 66 4.01 3.55 3.47
N ARG A 67 3.55 2.95 4.58
CA ARG A 67 2.37 2.07 4.55
C ARG A 67 1.10 2.82 4.15
N MET A 68 0.89 4.03 4.66
CA MET A 68 -0.25 4.86 4.26
C MET A 68 -0.19 5.25 2.78
N THR A 69 1.00 5.61 2.28
CA THR A 69 1.22 5.92 0.86
C THR A 69 1.00 4.70 -0.04
N ALA A 70 1.35 3.49 0.41
CA ALA A 70 1.07 2.27 -0.34
C ALA A 70 -0.44 2.01 -0.45
N ILE A 71 -1.19 2.09 0.67
CA ILE A 71 -2.65 1.96 0.69
C ILE A 71 -3.30 3.02 -0.23
N ALA A 72 -2.84 4.26 -0.12
CA ALA A 72 -3.25 5.38 -0.96
C ALA A 72 -3.08 5.09 -2.47
N ASN A 73 -1.93 4.55 -2.88
CA ASN A 73 -1.66 4.23 -4.27
C ASN A 73 -2.53 3.06 -4.78
N ILE A 74 -2.80 2.06 -3.94
CA ILE A 74 -3.72 0.96 -4.26
C ILE A 74 -5.13 1.51 -4.53
N ILE A 75 -5.62 2.39 -3.66
CA ILE A 75 -6.92 3.06 -3.85
C ILE A 75 -6.93 3.86 -5.15
N ARG A 76 -5.88 4.65 -5.41
CA ARG A 76 -5.75 5.45 -6.63
C ARG A 76 -5.71 4.60 -7.92
N SER A 77 -5.21 3.36 -7.85
CA SER A 77 -5.26 2.42 -8.98
C SER A 77 -6.66 1.82 -9.25
N GLY A 78 -7.68 2.21 -8.47
CA GLY A 78 -9.06 1.78 -8.68
C GLY A 78 -9.51 0.60 -7.81
N VAL A 79 -8.67 0.11 -6.90
CA VAL A 79 -9.05 -0.93 -5.94
C VAL A 79 -9.78 -0.27 -4.77
N THR A 80 -11.07 -0.51 -4.63
CA THR A 80 -11.92 0.13 -3.61
C THR A 80 -12.51 -0.85 -2.59
N ASP A 81 -12.27 -2.16 -2.75
CA ASP A 81 -12.68 -3.16 -1.76
C ASP A 81 -11.79 -3.06 -0.50
N ARG A 82 -12.36 -2.46 0.55
CA ARG A 82 -11.72 -2.33 1.87
C ARG A 82 -11.27 -3.66 2.46
N GLY A 83 -12.02 -4.73 2.25
CA GLY A 83 -11.70 -6.06 2.77
C GLY A 83 -10.50 -6.65 2.04
N ALA A 84 -10.42 -6.48 0.72
CA ALA A 84 -9.24 -6.85 -0.06
C ALA A 84 -8.00 -6.04 0.35
N ILE A 85 -8.13 -4.71 0.46
CA ILE A 85 -7.01 -3.83 0.87
C ILE A 85 -6.52 -4.19 2.27
N SER A 86 -7.44 -4.42 3.22
CA SER A 86 -7.10 -4.80 4.59
C SER A 86 -6.31 -6.12 4.64
N ARG A 87 -6.73 -7.14 3.87
CA ARG A 87 -6.01 -8.42 3.76
C ARG A 87 -4.63 -8.25 3.12
N ILE A 88 -4.54 -7.57 1.97
CA ILE A 88 -3.30 -7.38 1.22
C ILE A 88 -2.27 -6.57 2.03
N THR A 89 -2.72 -5.52 2.72
CA THR A 89 -1.82 -4.59 3.41
C THR A 89 -1.65 -4.88 4.91
N GLY A 90 -2.43 -5.83 5.46
CA GLY A 90 -2.51 -6.09 6.89
C GLY A 90 -3.00 -4.89 7.71
N ALA A 91 -3.62 -3.90 7.06
CA ALA A 91 -4.09 -2.70 7.72
C ALA A 91 -5.47 -2.92 8.35
N TYR A 92 -5.70 -2.36 9.53
CA TYR A 92 -7.02 -2.38 10.15
C TYR A 92 -8.05 -1.69 9.23
N PRO A 93 -9.28 -2.24 9.09
CA PRO A 93 -10.31 -1.67 8.23
C PRO A 93 -10.58 -0.17 8.46
N ASN A 94 -10.53 0.28 9.73
CA ASN A 94 -10.70 1.69 10.09
C ASN A 94 -9.59 2.58 9.53
N THR A 95 -8.36 2.07 9.40
CA THR A 95 -7.24 2.81 8.78
C THR A 95 -7.48 3.01 7.30
N VAL A 96 -7.95 1.97 6.60
CA VAL A 96 -8.29 2.06 5.17
C VAL A 96 -9.43 3.07 4.95
N ALA A 97 -10.49 3.00 5.75
CA ALA A 97 -11.61 3.94 5.69
C ALA A 97 -11.19 5.41 5.94
N TYR A 98 -10.24 5.64 6.84
CA TYR A 98 -9.70 6.98 7.07
C TYR A 98 -8.93 7.51 5.86
N ILE A 99 -8.09 6.68 5.24
CA ILE A 99 -7.32 7.05 4.05
C ILE A 99 -8.24 7.33 2.87
N GLU A 100 -9.25 6.48 2.64
CA GLU A 100 -10.26 6.74 1.60
C GLU A 100 -10.97 8.08 1.78
N LYS A 101 -11.35 8.43 3.01
CA LYS A 101 -11.97 9.73 3.30
C LYS A 101 -11.04 10.90 2.98
N ALA A 102 -9.76 10.77 3.32
CA ALA A 102 -8.77 11.79 2.99
C ALA A 102 -8.61 11.95 1.46
N PHE A 103 -8.64 10.84 0.70
CA PHE A 103 -8.67 10.88 -0.76
C PHE A 103 -9.92 11.53 -1.34
N ALA A 104 -11.09 11.14 -0.83
CA ALA A 104 -12.35 11.72 -1.27
C ALA A 104 -12.39 13.24 -1.02
N TRP A 105 -11.86 13.69 0.11
CA TRP A 105 -11.70 15.11 0.41
C TRP A 105 -10.74 15.81 -0.56
N ASP A 106 -9.56 15.23 -0.81
CA ASP A 106 -8.57 15.78 -1.74
C ASP A 106 -9.15 15.92 -3.15
N LEU A 107 -9.82 14.87 -3.65
CA LEU A 107 -10.54 14.86 -4.92
C LEU A 107 -11.65 15.91 -4.98
N GLN A 108 -12.42 16.08 -3.91
CA GLN A 108 -13.46 17.11 -3.82
C GLN A 108 -12.88 18.53 -3.84
N MET A 109 -11.69 18.73 -3.26
CA MET A 109 -10.97 20.00 -3.27
C MET A 109 -10.23 20.25 -4.59
N THR A 110 -9.99 19.23 -5.41
CA THR A 110 -9.43 19.35 -6.78
C THR A 110 -10.50 19.55 -7.86
N VAL A 111 -11.80 19.49 -7.51
CA VAL A 111 -12.86 19.84 -8.46
C VAL A 111 -12.77 21.32 -8.76
N ASP A 112 -12.60 21.66 -10.04
CA ASP A 112 -12.56 23.04 -10.54
C ASP A 112 -13.68 23.88 -9.89
N PRO A 113 -13.37 25.04 -9.29
CA PRO A 113 -14.38 25.94 -8.73
C PRO A 113 -15.54 26.22 -9.68
N GLU A 114 -15.29 26.25 -11.00
CA GLU A 114 -16.34 26.42 -12.01
C GLU A 114 -17.27 25.21 -12.11
N ILE A 115 -16.75 23.98 -11.99
CA ILE A 115 -17.56 22.75 -11.97
C ILE A 115 -18.40 22.70 -10.69
N VAL A 116 -17.81 23.08 -9.54
CA VAL A 116 -18.54 23.16 -8.27
C VAL A 116 -19.65 24.21 -8.35
N LYS A 117 -19.36 25.38 -8.92
CA LYS A 117 -20.32 26.46 -9.14
C LYS A 117 -21.45 26.02 -10.08
N SER A 118 -21.11 25.46 -11.24
CA SER A 118 -22.09 24.98 -12.22
C SER A 118 -22.99 23.89 -11.66
N ARG A 119 -22.45 22.94 -10.88
CA ARG A 119 -23.27 21.91 -10.19
C ARG A 119 -24.24 22.55 -9.20
N ASN A 120 -23.78 23.54 -8.42
CA ASN A 120 -24.62 24.21 -7.43
C ASN A 120 -25.71 25.07 -8.09
N GLU A 121 -25.43 25.69 -9.24
CA GLU A 121 -26.43 26.42 -10.05
C GLU A 121 -27.52 25.47 -10.57
N VAL A 122 -27.16 24.27 -11.04
CA VAL A 122 -28.14 23.23 -11.44
C VAL A 122 -28.99 22.76 -10.26
N ILE A 123 -28.37 22.49 -9.10
CA ILE A 123 -29.08 22.06 -7.88
C ILE A 123 -30.06 23.15 -7.39
N ARG A 124 -29.71 24.43 -7.54
CA ARG A 124 -30.58 25.57 -7.20
C ARG A 124 -31.64 25.88 -8.25
N GLY A 125 -31.60 25.22 -9.41
CA GLY A 125 -32.48 25.51 -10.54
C GLY A 125 -32.16 26.82 -11.27
N GLU A 126 -30.98 27.39 -11.02
CA GLU A 126 -30.48 28.62 -11.66
C GLU A 126 -29.95 28.34 -13.08
N ARG A 127 -29.72 27.07 -13.41
CA ARG A 127 -29.31 26.60 -14.74
C ARG A 127 -30.04 25.30 -15.08
N THR A 128 -30.81 25.29 -16.15
CA THR A 128 -31.34 24.09 -16.80
C THR A 128 -30.46 23.76 -18.00
N GLU A 129 -30.04 22.49 -18.11
CA GLU A 129 -29.30 21.98 -19.28
C GLU A 129 -30.05 22.24 -20.59
#